data_AF-A0A967Q013-F1
#
_entry.id   AF-A0A967Q013-F1
#
_cell.length_a   1.000
_cell.length_b   1.000
_cell.length_c   1.000
_cell.angle_alpha   90.00
_cell.angle_beta   90.00
_cell.angle_gamma   90.00
#
_symmetry.space_group_name_H-M   'P 1'
#
loop_
_entity.id
_entity.type
_entity.pdbx_description
1 polymer ?
#
loop_
_entity_poly.entity_id
_entity_poly.type
_entity_poly.pdbx_seq_one_letter_code
_entity_poly.pdbx_strand_id
1 'polypeptide(L)'
;MSKNSKKTGLVLLTIFSCSMLFAQSSGETTFKQVCAACHTIAQGKLVGPDLANVHQRRSEDWLIKFIKSSQSVVNSGDSVALQLFNEFNQLIMPDNNLTEEQIKSVIQYIASQSPAGKEAPQTTASAKNSGKSVADASEREIKRGERLFAGKHRLSNGGPTCNSCHHVKNDNIIAG
;
A
#
# COMPACT_ATOMS: atom_id res chain seq x y z
N MET A 1 49.66 14.92 70.61
CA MET A 1 48.18 14.88 70.48
C MET A 1 47.80 15.29 69.06
N SER A 2 47.22 14.38 68.24
CA SER A 2 45.77 14.34 67.87
C SER A 2 45.39 15.45 66.89
N LYS A 3 44.86 15.26 65.66
CA LYS A 3 44.27 14.12 64.94
C LYS A 3 44.16 14.52 63.45
N ASN A 4 44.21 13.54 62.56
CA ASN A 4 43.76 13.58 61.16
C ASN A 4 42.31 14.10 61.03
N SER A 5 42.01 14.81 59.94
CA SER A 5 40.64 14.82 59.40
C SER A 5 40.66 14.66 57.88
N LYS A 6 40.47 13.42 57.45
CA LYS A 6 40.15 13.03 56.07
C LYS A 6 38.78 13.64 55.72
N LYS A 7 38.70 14.47 54.68
CA LYS A 7 37.41 14.89 54.10
C LYS A 7 37.04 13.89 53.00
N THR A 8 36.39 12.81 53.43
CA THR A 8 35.64 11.87 52.58
C THR A 8 34.19 12.33 52.46
N GLY A 9 33.60 12.17 51.27
CA GLY A 9 32.17 12.28 51.00
C GLY A 9 31.81 13.63 50.37
N LEU A 10 31.10 13.72 49.25
CA LEU A 10 30.09 12.83 48.72
C LEU A 10 29.92 13.19 47.22
N VAL A 11 30.49 12.38 46.32
CA VAL A 11 30.13 12.42 44.90
C VAL A 11 28.78 11.72 44.79
N LEU A 12 27.68 12.47 44.92
CA LEU A 12 26.36 12.01 44.53
C LEU A 12 26.19 12.28 43.03
N LEU A 13 26.89 11.51 42.21
CA LEU A 13 26.59 11.39 40.79
C LEU A 13 25.26 10.64 40.69
N THR A 14 24.15 11.37 40.83
CA THR A 14 22.83 10.87 40.47
C THR A 14 22.86 10.59 38.98
N ILE A 15 23.13 9.33 38.63
CA ILE A 15 22.92 8.76 37.30
C ILE A 15 21.41 8.87 37.07
N PHE A 16 21.00 10.04 36.59
CA PHE A 16 19.71 10.28 35.98
C PHE A 16 19.66 9.30 34.81
N SER A 17 19.11 8.12 35.09
CA SER A 17 18.81 7.10 34.11
C SER A 17 17.80 7.73 33.16
N CYS A 18 18.33 8.46 32.18
CA CYS A 18 17.63 8.89 31.01
C CYS A 18 17.31 7.59 30.26
N SER A 19 16.19 6.97 30.64
CA SER A 19 15.55 5.96 29.84
C SER A 19 15.45 6.53 28.44
N MET A 20 16.27 6.02 27.51
CA MET A 20 16.18 6.41 26.11
C MET A 20 14.80 5.97 25.64
N LEU A 21 13.85 6.91 25.57
CA LEU A 21 12.64 6.73 24.79
C LEU A 21 13.09 6.67 23.33
N PHE A 22 13.29 5.47 22.81
CA PHE A 22 13.33 5.27 21.37
C PHE A 22 11.98 5.71 20.83
N ALA A 23 11.93 6.91 20.25
CA ALA A 23 10.74 7.39 19.57
C ALA A 23 10.48 6.48 18.36
N GLN A 24 9.52 5.56 18.50
CA GLN A 24 9.09 4.72 17.40
C GLN A 24 8.44 5.60 16.33
N SER A 25 8.89 5.48 15.08
CA SER A 25 8.31 6.19 13.95
C SER A 25 6.81 5.88 13.84
N SER A 26 5.99 6.91 13.67
CA SER A 26 4.53 6.73 13.56
C SER A 26 4.17 5.85 12.35
N GLY A 27 2.99 5.20 12.41
CA GLY A 27 2.47 4.42 11.28
C GLY A 27 2.33 5.25 10.00
N GLU A 28 1.91 6.51 10.12
CA GLU A 28 1.83 7.45 8.99
C GLU A 28 3.21 7.74 8.39
N THR A 29 4.19 8.06 9.23
CA THR A 29 5.56 8.34 8.78
C THR A 29 6.14 7.13 8.05
N THR A 30 5.98 5.95 8.64
CA THR A 30 6.49 4.69 8.07
C THR A 30 5.80 4.38 6.73
N PHE A 31 4.48 4.56 6.63
CA PHE A 31 3.74 4.39 5.38
C PHE A 31 4.25 5.35 4.29
N LYS A 32 4.40 6.63 4.60
CA LYS A 32 4.87 7.65 3.65
C LYS A 32 6.30 7.38 3.15
N GLN A 33 7.17 6.86 4.01
CA GLN A 33 8.57 6.62 3.68
C GLN A 33 8.80 5.30 2.94
N VAL A 34 8.02 4.25 3.27
CA VAL A 34 8.31 2.88 2.80
C VAL A 34 7.25 2.37 1.82
N CYS A 35 5.98 2.72 2.02
CA CYS A 35 4.86 2.08 1.30
C CYS A 35 4.31 2.95 0.17
N ALA A 36 4.23 4.27 0.36
CA ALA A 36 3.51 5.20 -0.50
C ALA A 36 4.08 5.33 -1.93
N ALA A 37 5.32 4.90 -2.15
CA ALA A 37 5.91 4.86 -3.49
C ALA A 37 5.21 3.84 -4.42
N CYS A 38 4.64 2.77 -3.84
CA CYS A 38 4.07 1.66 -4.59
C CYS A 38 2.58 1.45 -4.29
N HIS A 39 2.10 1.87 -3.12
CA HIS A 39 0.77 1.59 -2.62
C HIS A 39 -0.03 2.86 -2.33
N THR A 40 -1.34 2.69 -2.36
CA THR A 40 -2.38 3.69 -2.12
C THR A 40 -3.38 3.17 -1.08
N ILE A 41 -4.23 4.06 -0.56
CA ILE A 41 -5.29 3.71 0.40
C ILE A 41 -6.61 4.30 -0.09
N ALA A 42 -7.41 3.50 -0.80
CA ALA A 42 -8.67 3.90 -1.44
C ALA A 42 -8.52 4.88 -2.61
N GLN A 43 -7.41 4.77 -3.35
CA GLN A 43 -7.22 5.47 -4.64
C GLN A 43 -7.07 4.50 -5.82
N GLY A 44 -7.13 3.19 -5.57
CA GLY A 44 -6.99 2.15 -6.59
C GLY A 44 -5.54 1.73 -6.78
N LYS A 45 -5.29 0.75 -7.65
CA LYS A 45 -3.95 0.17 -7.87
C LYS A 45 -2.95 1.22 -8.36
N LEU A 46 -1.69 1.12 -7.91
CA LEU A 46 -0.57 1.96 -8.36
C LEU A 46 0.53 1.08 -8.98
N VAL A 47 1.50 0.65 -8.18
CA VAL A 47 2.48 -0.39 -8.54
C VAL A 47 2.09 -1.70 -7.86
N GLY A 48 1.74 -1.62 -6.58
CA GLY A 48 1.11 -2.68 -5.82
C GLY A 48 -0.42 -2.52 -5.70
N PRO A 49 -1.09 -3.47 -5.04
CA PRO A 49 -2.52 -3.38 -4.73
C PRO A 49 -2.86 -2.20 -3.81
N ASP A 50 -4.10 -1.73 -3.90
CA ASP A 50 -4.65 -0.78 -2.93
C ASP A 50 -4.82 -1.44 -1.55
N LEU A 51 -4.42 -0.72 -0.50
CA LEU A 51 -4.35 -1.26 0.86
C LEU A 51 -5.58 -0.93 1.71
N ALA A 52 -6.57 -0.20 1.19
CA ALA A 52 -7.78 0.11 1.94
C ALA A 52 -8.44 -1.17 2.45
N ASN A 53 -8.80 -1.21 3.74
CA ASN A 53 -9.44 -2.33 4.42
C ASN A 53 -8.67 -3.67 4.35
N VAL A 54 -7.35 -3.65 4.13
CA VAL A 54 -6.55 -4.89 4.06
C VAL A 54 -6.59 -5.70 5.37
N HIS A 55 -6.67 -5.01 6.51
CA HIS A 55 -6.82 -5.61 7.85
C HIS A 55 -8.12 -6.41 8.03
N GLN A 56 -9.12 -6.21 7.18
CA GLN A 56 -10.36 -6.99 7.17
C GLN A 56 -10.27 -8.21 6.24
N ARG A 57 -9.37 -8.15 5.23
CA ARG A 57 -9.21 -9.23 4.24
C ARG A 57 -8.25 -10.31 4.69
N ARG A 58 -7.29 -9.98 5.56
CA ARG A 58 -6.20 -10.87 5.97
C ARG A 58 -5.92 -10.70 7.46
N SER A 59 -5.50 -11.79 8.11
CA SER A 59 -5.09 -11.74 9.52
C SER A 59 -3.83 -10.91 9.69
N GLU A 60 -3.69 -10.31 10.87
CA GLU A 60 -2.52 -9.51 11.23
C GLU A 60 -1.22 -10.32 11.10
N ASP A 61 -1.20 -11.57 11.58
CA ASP A 61 -0.04 -12.47 11.47
C ASP A 61 0.39 -12.71 10.01
N TRP A 62 -0.59 -12.87 9.11
CA TRP A 62 -0.30 -13.06 7.69
C TRP A 62 0.28 -11.78 7.09
N LEU A 63 -0.31 -10.62 7.42
CA LEU A 63 0.18 -9.31 6.96
C LEU A 63 1.60 -9.03 7.46
N ILE A 64 1.90 -9.33 8.72
CA ILE A 64 3.26 -9.16 9.28
C ILE A 64 4.27 -9.99 8.50
N LYS A 65 3.97 -11.28 8.25
CA LYS A 65 4.86 -12.17 7.49
C LYS A 65 5.06 -11.68 6.06
N PHE A 66 3.96 -11.33 5.39
CA PHE A 66 3.99 -10.88 4.00
C PHE A 66 4.72 -9.55 3.83
N ILE A 67 4.50 -8.59 4.75
CA ILE A 67 5.18 -7.30 4.72
C ILE A 67 6.67 -7.48 5.01
N LYS A 68 7.07 -8.34 5.95
CA LYS A 68 8.50 -8.59 6.23
C LYS A 68 9.22 -9.20 5.02
N SER A 69 8.64 -10.24 4.42
CA SER A 69 9.21 -10.89 3.25
C SER A 69 8.13 -11.54 2.38
N SER A 70 7.75 -10.84 1.31
CA SER A 70 6.68 -11.30 0.42
C SER A 70 7.05 -12.60 -0.27
N GLN A 71 8.29 -12.72 -0.74
CA GLN A 71 8.79 -13.89 -1.46
C GLN A 71 8.87 -15.12 -0.56
N SER A 72 9.16 -14.95 0.72
CA SER A 72 9.13 -16.08 1.67
C SER A 72 7.73 -16.69 1.79
N VAL A 73 6.68 -15.86 1.75
CA VAL A 73 5.29 -16.33 1.79
C VAL A 73 4.86 -16.93 0.44
N VAL A 74 5.29 -16.36 -0.69
CA VAL A 74 5.06 -16.94 -2.02
C VAL A 74 5.72 -18.32 -2.14
N ASN A 75 6.99 -18.44 -1.75
CA ASN A 75 7.78 -19.66 -1.86
C ASN A 75 7.35 -20.76 -0.88
N SER A 76 6.64 -20.42 0.19
CA SER A 76 6.05 -21.44 1.09
C SER A 76 4.84 -22.16 0.47
N GLY A 77 4.36 -21.69 -0.68
CA GLY A 77 3.20 -22.25 -1.38
C GLY A 77 1.87 -21.66 -0.93
N ASP A 78 1.86 -20.51 -0.24
CA ASP A 78 0.63 -19.82 0.11
C ASP A 78 -0.15 -19.44 -1.16
N SER A 79 -1.32 -20.06 -1.33
CA SER A 79 -2.15 -19.90 -2.54
C SER A 79 -2.57 -18.45 -2.80
N VAL A 80 -2.78 -17.66 -1.75
CA VAL A 80 -3.17 -16.25 -1.86
C VAL A 80 -2.00 -15.40 -2.29
N ALA A 81 -0.83 -15.61 -1.68
CA ALA A 81 0.39 -14.92 -2.05
C ALA A 81 0.79 -15.23 -3.49
N LEU A 82 0.70 -16.49 -3.91
CA LEU A 82 0.94 -16.93 -5.29
C LEU A 82 -0.03 -16.29 -6.28
N GLN A 83 -1.32 -16.26 -5.97
CA GLN A 83 -2.32 -15.60 -6.82
C GLN A 83 -2.01 -14.11 -6.96
N LEU A 84 -1.73 -13.43 -5.84
CA LEU A 84 -1.41 -12.01 -5.84
C LEU A 84 -0.14 -11.72 -6.62
N PHE A 85 0.90 -12.54 -6.45
CA PHE A 85 2.16 -12.39 -7.18
C PHE A 85 1.95 -12.49 -8.70
N ASN A 86 1.15 -13.47 -9.16
CA ASN A 86 0.83 -13.60 -10.58
C ASN A 86 -0.07 -12.46 -11.10
N GLU A 87 -1.05 -12.00 -10.32
CA GLU A 87 -1.91 -10.87 -10.71
C GLU A 87 -1.12 -9.57 -10.94
N PHE A 88 -0.02 -9.40 -10.22
CA PHE A 88 0.87 -8.23 -10.32
C PHE A 88 2.11 -8.52 -11.18
N ASN A 89 1.97 -9.37 -12.20
CA ASN A 89 3.01 -9.70 -13.18
C ASN A 89 4.34 -10.17 -12.56
N GLN A 90 4.25 -10.90 -11.44
CA GLN A 90 5.41 -11.41 -10.72
C GLN A 90 6.36 -10.30 -10.24
N LEU A 91 5.83 -9.10 -10.02
CA LEU A 91 6.59 -8.01 -9.43
C LEU A 91 6.87 -8.30 -7.96
N ILE A 92 8.14 -8.20 -7.58
CA ILE A 92 8.58 -8.46 -6.22
C ILE A 92 8.30 -7.24 -5.34
N MET A 93 7.57 -7.44 -4.24
CA MET A 93 7.52 -6.48 -3.14
C MET A 93 8.80 -6.64 -2.31
N PRO A 94 9.71 -5.65 -2.28
CA PRO A 94 10.99 -5.77 -1.60
C PRO A 94 10.80 -5.98 -0.10
N ASP A 95 11.69 -6.79 0.47
CA ASP A 95 11.78 -6.98 1.91
C ASP A 95 12.14 -5.65 2.59
N ASN A 96 11.64 -5.46 3.81
CA ASN A 96 11.93 -4.26 4.60
C ASN A 96 12.44 -4.64 6.00
N ASN A 97 13.20 -3.71 6.58
CA ASN A 97 13.80 -3.90 7.90
C ASN A 97 12.90 -3.37 9.02
N LEU A 98 11.58 -3.35 8.82
CA LEU A 98 10.63 -2.86 9.83
C LEU A 98 10.49 -3.87 10.97
N THR A 99 10.42 -3.35 12.20
CA THR A 99 10.03 -4.17 13.35
C THR A 99 8.56 -4.56 13.26
N GLU A 100 8.17 -5.57 14.04
CA GLU A 100 6.78 -5.99 14.08
C GLU A 100 5.85 -4.85 14.56
N GLU A 101 6.30 -4.07 15.54
CA GLU A 101 5.56 -2.93 16.08
C GLU A 101 5.40 -1.81 15.05
N GLN A 102 6.42 -1.57 14.22
CA GLN A 102 6.34 -0.61 13.11
C GLN A 102 5.32 -1.09 12.07
N ILE A 103 5.33 -2.39 11.73
CA ILE A 103 4.36 -2.97 10.79
C ILE A 103 2.93 -2.87 11.34
N LYS A 104 2.71 -3.22 12.61
CA LYS A 104 1.40 -3.06 13.27
C LYS A 104 0.94 -1.62 13.25
N SER A 105 1.83 -0.68 13.52
CA SER A 105 1.54 0.77 13.45
C SER A 105 1.12 1.20 12.03
N VAL A 106 1.77 0.67 10.99
CA VAL A 106 1.39 0.92 9.59
C VAL A 106 0.03 0.32 9.25
N ILE A 107 -0.26 -0.91 9.68
CA ILE A 107 -1.56 -1.57 9.47
C ILE A 107 -2.68 -0.76 10.13
N GLN A 108 -2.47 -0.27 11.36
CA GLN A 108 -3.41 0.60 12.06
C GLN A 108 -3.61 1.94 11.34
N TYR A 109 -2.53 2.54 10.84
CA TYR A 109 -2.64 3.75 10.03
C TYR A 109 -3.47 3.50 8.77
N ILE A 110 -3.20 2.43 8.02
CA ILE A 110 -3.99 2.04 6.86
C ILE A 110 -5.46 1.85 7.22
N ALA A 111 -5.75 1.18 8.33
CA ALA A 111 -7.12 1.01 8.83
C ALA A 111 -7.81 2.34 9.10
N SER A 112 -7.11 3.29 9.75
CA SER A 112 -7.63 4.63 10.06
C SER A 112 -7.95 5.48 8.82
N GLN A 113 -7.22 5.25 7.73
CA GLN A 113 -7.41 5.96 6.45
C GLN A 113 -8.36 5.22 5.50
N SER A 114 -8.72 3.98 5.84
CA SER A 114 -9.64 3.20 5.02
C SER A 114 -11.06 3.73 5.18
N PRO A 115 -11.87 3.75 4.11
CA PRO A 115 -13.28 4.11 4.23
C PRO A 115 -13.97 3.16 5.20
N ALA A 116 -14.79 3.71 6.09
CA ALA A 116 -15.55 2.95 7.08
C ALA A 116 -16.26 1.77 6.39
N GLY A 117 -15.89 0.56 6.81
CA GLY A 117 -16.27 -0.67 6.13
C GLY A 117 -17.78 -0.78 6.00
N LYS A 118 -18.27 -0.80 4.76
CA LYS A 118 -19.28 -1.82 4.45
C LYS A 118 -18.52 -3.14 4.51
N GLU A 119 -18.96 -3.98 5.45
CA GLU A 119 -18.57 -5.37 5.62
C GLU A 119 -18.23 -6.03 4.27
N ALA A 120 -17.05 -6.67 4.18
CA ALA A 120 -16.67 -7.38 2.98
C ALA A 120 -17.74 -8.43 2.66
N PRO A 121 -18.21 -8.53 1.40
CA PRO A 121 -19.07 -9.62 1.00
C PRO A 121 -18.33 -10.94 1.24
N GLN A 122 -18.83 -11.71 2.21
CA GLN A 122 -18.65 -13.16 2.16
C GLN A 122 -19.20 -13.62 0.81
N THR A 123 -18.45 -14.53 0.19
CA THR A 123 -18.76 -15.10 -1.12
C THR A 123 -20.15 -15.72 -1.13
N THR A 124 -21.12 -14.99 -1.66
CA THR A 124 -22.14 -15.56 -2.52
C THR A 124 -21.90 -15.00 -3.90
N ALA A 125 -21.83 -15.91 -4.87
CA ALA A 125 -21.61 -15.66 -6.28
C ALA A 125 -22.39 -14.45 -6.84
N SER A 126 -21.79 -13.87 -7.89
CA SER A 126 -22.37 -12.93 -8.85
C SER A 126 -22.31 -11.43 -8.51
N ALA A 127 -21.09 -10.89 -8.44
CA ALA A 127 -20.85 -9.55 -8.96
C ALA A 127 -20.72 -9.67 -10.49
N LYS A 128 -21.79 -9.27 -11.17
CA LYS A 128 -21.87 -9.16 -12.62
C LYS A 128 -20.85 -8.11 -13.08
N ASN A 129 -19.61 -8.54 -13.29
CA ASN A 129 -18.76 -7.91 -14.28
C ASN A 129 -19.57 -8.03 -15.58
N SER A 130 -20.15 -6.93 -16.06
CA SER A 130 -20.56 -6.89 -17.45
C SER A 130 -19.27 -6.83 -18.25
N GLY A 131 -18.61 -8.00 -18.34
CA GLY A 131 -17.57 -8.27 -19.29
C GLY A 131 -18.18 -8.13 -20.67
N LYS A 132 -18.16 -6.90 -21.16
CA LYS A 132 -18.17 -6.65 -22.59
C LYS A 132 -16.71 -6.85 -22.97
N SER A 133 -16.39 -7.94 -23.66
CA SER A 133 -15.10 -8.07 -24.34
C SER A 133 -14.85 -6.80 -25.18
N VAL A 134 -13.61 -6.45 -25.49
CA VAL A 134 -13.33 -5.41 -26.51
C VAL A 134 -14.08 -5.69 -27.81
N ALA A 135 -14.36 -6.97 -28.10
CA ALA A 135 -15.16 -7.43 -29.24
C ALA A 135 -16.68 -7.13 -29.12
N ASP A 136 -17.17 -6.91 -27.91
CA ASP A 136 -18.59 -6.73 -27.63
C ASP A 136 -18.97 -5.24 -27.47
N ALA A 137 -18.02 -4.31 -27.52
CA ALA A 137 -18.29 -2.89 -27.33
C ALA A 137 -19.33 -2.39 -28.35
N SER A 138 -20.43 -1.78 -27.87
CA SER A 138 -21.43 -1.21 -28.77
C SER A 138 -20.87 0.02 -29.48
N GLU A 139 -21.41 0.33 -30.65
CA GLU A 139 -20.98 1.51 -31.41
C GLU A 139 -21.08 2.82 -30.61
N ARG A 140 -22.07 2.91 -29.71
CA ARG A 140 -22.20 4.06 -28.79
C ARG A 140 -21.04 4.15 -27.81
N GLU A 141 -20.56 3.02 -27.30
CA GLU A 141 -19.42 2.94 -26.39
C GLU A 141 -18.11 3.29 -27.11
N ILE A 142 -17.92 2.76 -28.33
CA ILE A 142 -16.76 3.05 -29.18
C ILE A 142 -16.70 4.56 -29.48
N LYS A 143 -17.79 5.16 -29.95
CA LYS A 143 -17.85 6.61 -30.23
C LYS A 143 -17.65 7.45 -28.98
N ARG A 144 -18.14 7.00 -27.82
CA ARG A 144 -17.90 7.69 -26.55
C ARG A 144 -16.42 7.68 -26.18
N GLY A 145 -15.73 6.55 -26.35
CA GLY A 145 -14.29 6.42 -26.16
C GLY A 145 -13.50 7.32 -27.09
N GLU A 146 -13.80 7.32 -28.40
CA GLU A 146 -13.16 8.18 -29.40
C GLU A 146 -13.28 9.66 -29.01
N ARG A 147 -14.46 10.10 -28.58
CA ARG A 147 -14.69 11.50 -28.19
C ARG A 147 -13.89 11.92 -26.96
N LEU A 148 -13.72 11.02 -25.99
CA LEU A 148 -12.87 11.28 -24.82
C LEU A 148 -11.40 11.35 -25.22
N PHE A 149 -10.95 10.42 -26.06
CA PHE A 149 -9.56 10.37 -26.54
C PHE A 149 -9.18 11.60 -27.36
N ALA A 150 -10.06 12.00 -28.28
CA ALA A 150 -9.86 13.13 -29.19
C ALA A 150 -10.18 14.51 -28.56
N GLY A 151 -10.69 14.53 -27.33
CA GLY A 151 -11.06 15.77 -26.64
C GLY A 151 -12.38 16.41 -27.06
N LYS A 152 -13.17 15.73 -27.90
CA LYS A 152 -14.54 16.12 -28.26
C LYS A 152 -15.54 15.95 -27.09
N HIS A 153 -15.12 15.28 -26.01
CA HIS A 153 -15.80 15.20 -24.72
C HIS A 153 -14.79 15.49 -23.61
N ARG A 154 -15.04 16.53 -22.80
CA ARG A 154 -14.13 16.93 -21.72
C ARG A 154 -14.21 15.94 -20.56
N LEU A 155 -13.09 15.70 -19.90
CA LEU A 155 -13.05 14.95 -18.65
C LEU A 155 -13.66 15.82 -17.54
N SER A 156 -14.43 15.21 -16.64
CA SER A 156 -15.13 15.92 -15.56
C SER A 156 -14.17 16.71 -14.65
N ASN A 157 -12.92 16.26 -14.53
CA ASN A 157 -11.88 16.89 -13.72
C ASN A 157 -10.96 17.83 -14.52
N GLY A 158 -11.33 18.18 -15.76
CA GLY A 158 -10.62 19.20 -16.55
C GLY A 158 -9.22 18.80 -17.05
N GLY A 159 -8.81 17.55 -16.92
CA GLY A 159 -7.50 17.07 -17.38
C GLY A 159 -7.31 17.16 -18.91
N PRO A 160 -6.05 17.15 -19.38
CA PRO A 160 -5.75 17.12 -20.81
C PRO A 160 -6.26 15.84 -21.45
N THR A 161 -6.57 15.92 -22.75
CA THR A 161 -7.12 14.79 -23.50
C THR A 161 -6.00 13.85 -23.91
N CYS A 162 -6.31 12.58 -24.12
CA CYS A 162 -5.28 11.57 -24.39
C CYS A 162 -4.45 11.93 -25.64
N ASN A 163 -5.09 12.43 -26.70
CA ASN A 163 -4.42 12.85 -27.93
C ASN A 163 -3.56 14.12 -27.81
N SER A 164 -3.66 14.85 -26.69
CA SER A 164 -2.78 15.99 -26.42
C SER A 164 -1.35 15.55 -26.13
N CYS A 165 -1.16 14.33 -25.63
CA CYS A 165 0.15 13.75 -25.34
C CYS A 165 0.46 12.51 -26.19
N HIS A 166 -0.55 11.78 -26.67
CA HIS A 166 -0.37 10.57 -27.47
C HIS A 166 -0.86 10.77 -28.90
N HIS A 167 0.07 10.75 -29.86
CA HIS A 167 -0.26 10.72 -31.29
C HIS A 167 -0.43 9.27 -31.77
N VAL A 168 -1.68 8.79 -31.78
CA VAL A 168 -2.04 7.47 -32.33
C VAL A 168 -2.39 7.63 -33.80
N LYS A 169 -1.55 7.08 -34.67
CA LYS A 169 -1.74 7.13 -36.14
C LYS A 169 -2.27 5.83 -36.73
N ASN A 170 -2.30 4.76 -35.94
CA ASN A 170 -2.80 3.44 -36.35
C ASN A 170 -3.11 2.56 -35.12
N ASP A 171 -3.78 1.44 -35.38
CA ASP A 171 -4.29 0.52 -34.36
C ASP A 171 -3.21 -0.39 -33.75
N ASN A 172 -1.98 -0.33 -34.24
CA ASN A 172 -0.86 -1.17 -33.80
C ASN A 172 -0.34 -0.84 -32.39
N ILE A 173 -0.92 0.17 -31.72
CA ILE A 173 -0.51 0.66 -30.39
C ILE A 173 -1.43 0.12 -29.29
N ILE A 174 -2.56 -0.51 -29.64
CA ILE A 174 -3.45 -1.16 -28.67
C ILE A 174 -2.96 -2.61 -28.51
N ALA A 175 -2.30 -2.90 -27.38
CA ALA A 175 -2.00 -4.28 -27.01
C ALA A 175 -3.33 -5.05 -26.89
N GLY A 176 -3.48 -6.07 -27.73
CA GLY A 176 -4.62 -6.99 -27.69
C GLY A 176 -4.71 -7.72 -26.36
#